data_AF-A0A9E6VLM3-F1
#
_entry.id   AF-A0A9E6VLM3-F1
#
_cell.length_a   1.000
_cell.length_b   1.000
_cell.length_c   1.000
_cell.angle_alpha   90.00
_cell.angle_beta   90.00
_cell.angle_gamma   90.00
#
_symmetry.space_group_name_H-M   'P 1'
#
loop_
_entity.id
_entity.type
_entity.pdbx_description
1 polymer ?
#
loop_
_entity_poly.entity_id
_entity_poly.type
_entity_poly.pdbx_seq_one_letter_code
_entity_poly.pdbx_strand_id
1 'polypeptide(L)'
;MEQPGASALLEQLIFAKEELREAEGKLLKVHFLEAYESLKPVNLIRSTIEEAAAVPGLKALAGKAVMGFILNIVAKKLFAGKEPDPLVKLTVSFVETIITNRVEKT
;
A
#
# COMPACT_ATOMS: atom_id res chain seq x y z
N MET A 1 -8.85 -22.78 54.39
CA MET A 1 -8.25 -22.41 53.10
C MET A 1 -6.92 -21.76 53.43
N GLU A 2 -5.82 -22.49 53.28
CA GLU A 2 -4.48 -21.92 53.52
C GLU A 2 -4.21 -20.85 52.47
N GLN A 3 -3.82 -19.66 52.91
CA GLN A 3 -3.43 -18.60 52.00
C GLN A 3 -2.13 -19.02 51.31
N PRO A 4 -2.05 -18.95 49.97
CA PRO A 4 -0.79 -19.22 49.28
C PRO A 4 0.28 -18.25 49.80
N GLY A 5 1.42 -18.79 50.22
CA GLY A 5 2.52 -18.00 50.76
C GLY A 5 3.00 -16.96 49.74
N ALA A 6 3.58 -15.85 50.23
CA ALA A 6 4.00 -14.72 49.41
C ALA A 6 4.87 -15.10 48.19
N SER A 7 5.69 -16.16 48.30
CA SER A 7 6.50 -16.69 47.20
C SER A 7 5.66 -17.25 46.04
N ALA A 8 4.59 -17.99 46.34
CA ALA A 8 3.73 -18.59 45.32
C ALA A 8 2.94 -17.52 44.55
N LEU A 9 2.56 -16.43 45.21
CA LEU A 9 1.92 -15.28 44.56
C LEU A 9 2.89 -14.53 43.63
N LEU A 10 4.15 -14.37 44.04
CA LEU A 10 5.18 -13.73 43.22
C LEU A 10 5.46 -14.53 41.95
N GLU A 11 5.58 -15.86 42.04
CA GLU A 11 5.79 -16.73 40.88
C GLU A 11 4.62 -16.64 39.89
N GLN A 12 3.38 -16.66 40.37
CA GLN A 12 2.20 -16.50 39.52
C GLN A 12 2.17 -15.13 38.83
N LEU A 13 2.55 -14.06 39.55
CA LEU A 13 2.63 -12.72 38.97
C LEU A 13 3.74 -12.60 37.93
N ILE A 14 4.90 -13.20 38.17
CA ILE A 14 6.01 -13.22 37.20
C ILE A 14 5.58 -13.94 35.93
N PHE A 15 4.97 -15.12 36.08
CA PHE A 15 4.48 -15.90 34.94
C PHE A 15 3.43 -15.12 34.12
N ALA A 16 2.43 -14.54 34.78
CA ALA A 16 1.41 -13.73 34.11
C ALA A 16 2.01 -12.49 33.41
N LYS A 17 3.04 -11.88 34.00
CA LYS A 17 3.76 -10.74 33.39
C LYS A 17 4.59 -11.15 32.18
N GLU A 18 5.19 -12.33 32.19
CA GLU A 18 5.95 -12.86 31.05
C GLU A 18 5.03 -13.17 29.87
N GLU A 19 3.88 -13.82 30.12
CA GLU A 19 2.88 -14.07 29.07
C GLU A 19 2.36 -12.76 28.46
N LEU A 20 2.03 -11.77 29.30
CA LEU A 20 1.58 -10.46 28.82
C LEU A 20 2.65 -9.79 27.95
N ARG A 21 3.91 -9.80 28.40
CA ARG A 21 5.03 -9.19 27.67
C ARG A 21 5.26 -9.88 26.33
N GLU A 22 5.11 -11.20 26.25
CA GLU A 22 5.24 -11.93 24.99
C GLU A 22 4.09 -11.58 24.03
N ALA A 23 2.86 -11.51 24.53
CA ALA A 23 1.69 -11.12 23.74
C ALA A 23 1.81 -9.68 23.20
N GLU A 24 2.19 -8.73 24.06
CA GLU A 24 2.46 -7.34 23.68
C GLU A 24 3.57 -7.24 22.64
N GLY A 25 4.65 -8.01 22.79
CA GLY A 25 5.75 -8.05 21.83
C GLY A 25 5.33 -8.58 20.46
N LYS A 26 4.46 -9.58 20.40
CA LYS A 26 3.88 -10.08 19.13
C LYS A 26 2.98 -9.02 18.49
N LEU A 27 2.12 -8.38 19.27
CA LEU A 27 1.21 -7.33 18.78
C LEU A 27 1.97 -6.13 18.23
N LEU A 28 3.04 -5.70 18.92
CA LEU A 28 3.89 -4.60 18.47
C LEU A 28 4.55 -4.89 17.12
N LYS A 29 5.01 -6.12 16.88
CA LYS A 29 5.57 -6.52 15.58
C LYS A 29 4.55 -6.46 14.46
N VAL A 30 3.30 -6.87 14.74
CA VAL A 30 2.21 -6.80 13.76
C VAL A 30 1.92 -5.33 13.41
N HIS A 31 1.73 -4.46 14.40
CA HIS A 31 1.48 -3.04 14.15
C HIS A 31 2.65 -2.35 13.46
N PHE A 32 3.88 -2.70 13.81
CA PHE A 32 5.06 -2.17 13.13
C PHE A 32 5.09 -2.58 11.65
N LEU A 33 4.84 -3.86 11.34
CA LEU A 33 4.81 -4.34 9.96
C LEU A 33 3.69 -3.67 9.16
N GLU A 34 2.50 -3.55 9.74
CA GLU A 34 1.37 -2.88 9.11
C GLU A 34 1.65 -1.40 8.81
N ALA A 35 2.24 -0.68 9.77
CA ALA A 35 2.66 0.71 9.59
C ALA A 35 3.79 0.83 8.55
N TYR A 36 4.75 -0.09 8.55
CA TYR A 36 5.81 -0.12 7.56
C TYR A 36 5.26 -0.37 6.14
N GLU A 37 4.34 -1.32 6.01
CA GLU A 37 3.68 -1.63 4.74
C GLU A 37 2.85 -0.44 4.26
N SER A 38 2.11 0.25 5.13
CA SER A 38 1.28 1.41 4.74
C SER A 38 2.12 2.59 4.23
N LEU A 39 3.33 2.77 4.77
CA LEU A 39 4.27 3.79 4.34
C LEU A 39 5.03 3.43 3.06
N LYS A 40 4.88 2.21 2.52
CA LYS A 40 5.50 1.88 1.23
C LYS A 40 4.92 2.80 0.14
N PRO A 41 5.76 3.34 -0.76
CA PRO A 41 5.32 4.28 -1.79
C PRO A 41 4.13 3.78 -2.61
N VAL A 42 4.09 2.48 -2.92
CA VAL A 42 3.00 1.86 -3.66
C VAL A 42 1.66 1.94 -2.91
N ASN A 43 1.68 1.70 -1.60
CA ASN A 43 0.49 1.74 -0.76
C ASN A 43 0.02 3.18 -0.49
N LEU A 44 0.96 4.12 -0.36
CA LEU A 44 0.65 5.56 -0.29
C LEU A 44 -0.01 6.08 -1.58
N ILE A 45 0.51 5.69 -2.75
CA ILE A 45 -0.10 6.06 -4.04
C ILE A 45 -1.50 5.44 -4.15
N ARG A 46 -1.65 4.17 -3.78
CA ARG A 46 -2.93 3.47 -3.80
C ARG A 46 -3.96 4.15 -2.89
N SER A 47 -3.61 4.41 -1.62
CA SER A 47 -4.53 5.02 -0.66
C SER A 47 -4.93 6.44 -1.10
N THR A 48 -3.99 7.22 -1.65
CA THR A 48 -4.27 8.55 -2.20
C THR A 48 -5.24 8.48 -3.37
N ILE A 49 -5.11 7.48 -4.26
CA ILE A 49 -6.03 7.29 -5.39
C ILE A 49 -7.41 6.85 -4.90
N GLU A 50 -7.47 5.93 -3.94
CA GLU A 50 -8.72 5.45 -3.34
C GLU A 50 -9.48 6.59 -2.63
N GLU A 51 -8.77 7.40 -1.85
CA GLU A 51 -9.32 8.57 -1.15
C GLU A 51 -9.79 9.64 -2.15
N ALA A 52 -9.01 9.92 -3.19
CA ALA A 52 -9.41 10.83 -4.26
C ALA A 52 -10.60 10.29 -5.07
N ALA A 53 -10.77 8.97 -5.18
CA ALA A 53 -11.91 8.34 -5.86
C ALA A 53 -13.16 8.28 -4.97
N ALA A 54 -13.02 8.33 -3.65
CA ALA A 54 -14.13 8.34 -2.70
C ALA A 54 -14.86 9.70 -2.63
N VAL A 55 -14.19 10.80 -3.00
CA VAL A 55 -14.81 12.13 -3.06
C VAL A 55 -15.73 12.26 -4.30
N PRO A 56 -17.04 12.49 -4.13
CA PRO A 56 -17.97 12.70 -5.24
C PRO A 56 -17.55 13.93 -6.06
N GLY A 57 -17.25 13.74 -7.34
CA GLY A 57 -16.77 14.81 -8.25
C GLY A 57 -15.26 14.80 -8.50
N LEU A 58 -14.47 14.16 -7.65
CA LEU A 58 -13.01 14.11 -7.79
C LEU A 58 -12.52 12.88 -8.57
N LYS A 59 -13.35 11.85 -8.80
CA LYS A 59 -13.04 10.70 -9.68
C LYS A 59 -12.52 11.13 -11.06
N ALA A 60 -13.15 12.14 -11.65
CA ALA A 60 -12.74 12.66 -12.96
C ALA A 60 -11.38 13.39 -12.88
N LEU A 61 -11.07 14.05 -11.77
CA LEU A 61 -9.82 14.77 -11.54
C LEU A 61 -8.68 13.81 -11.19
N ALA A 62 -8.92 12.82 -10.33
CA ALA A 62 -7.98 11.76 -9.98
C ALA A 62 -7.62 10.93 -11.21
N GLY A 63 -8.62 10.55 -12.03
CA GLY A 63 -8.38 9.89 -13.31
C GLY A 63 -7.52 10.72 -14.25
N LYS A 64 -7.80 12.03 -14.38
CA LYS A 64 -7.00 12.95 -15.21
C LYS A 64 -5.59 13.16 -14.66
N ALA A 65 -5.40 13.22 -13.35
CA ALA A 65 -4.09 13.39 -12.73
C ALA A 65 -3.21 12.14 -12.89
N VAL A 66 -3.77 10.94 -12.66
CA VAL A 66 -3.09 9.66 -12.91
C VAL A 66 -2.76 9.50 -14.37
N MET A 67 -3.71 9.78 -15.28
CA MET A 67 -3.45 9.77 -16.71
C MET A 67 -2.37 10.79 -17.09
N GLY A 68 -2.40 12.01 -16.57
CA GLY A 68 -1.37 13.02 -16.80
C GLY A 68 0.00 12.60 -16.29
N PHE A 69 0.08 11.87 -15.18
CA PHE A 69 1.34 11.33 -14.65
C PHE A 69 1.89 10.22 -15.55
N ILE A 70 1.04 9.30 -16.00
CA ILE A 70 1.40 8.24 -16.96
C ILE A 70 1.85 8.86 -18.27
N LEU A 71 1.07 9.81 -18.82
CA LEU A 71 1.39 10.50 -20.07
C LEU A 71 2.71 11.27 -19.95
N ASN A 72 2.97 11.92 -18.83
CA ASN A 72 4.20 12.68 -18.61
C ASN A 72 5.41 11.74 -18.45
N ILE A 73 5.27 10.59 -17.77
CA ILE A 73 6.33 9.58 -17.71
C ILE A 73 6.64 9.02 -19.10
N VAL A 74 5.59 8.64 -19.84
CA VAL A 74 5.72 8.11 -21.21
C VAL A 74 6.34 9.17 -22.13
N ALA A 75 5.84 10.41 -22.10
CA ALA A 75 6.37 11.52 -22.87
C ALA A 75 7.84 11.79 -22.51
N LYS A 76 8.18 11.93 -21.23
CA LYS A 76 9.55 12.20 -20.80
C LYS A 76 10.50 11.08 -21.22
N LYS A 77 10.06 9.82 -21.26
CA LYS A 77 10.89 8.70 -21.71
C LYS A 77 10.97 8.56 -23.23
N LEU A 78 9.91 8.87 -23.98
CA LEU A 78 9.92 8.88 -25.45
C LEU A 78 10.72 10.06 -26.02
N PHE A 79 10.62 11.24 -25.42
CA PHE A 79 11.32 12.45 -25.88
C PHE A 79 12.76 12.58 -25.35
N ALA A 80 13.18 11.77 -24.37
CA ALA A 80 14.55 11.81 -23.81
C ALA A 80 15.63 11.12 -24.67
N GLY A 81 15.32 10.67 -25.89
CA GLY A 81 16.31 10.22 -26.88
C GLY A 81 17.09 8.93 -26.55
N LYS A 82 16.82 8.29 -25.40
CA LYS A 82 17.33 6.94 -25.08
C LYS A 82 16.31 5.90 -25.53
N GLU A 83 16.78 4.72 -25.93
CA GLU A 83 15.91 3.60 -26.29
C GLU A 83 14.82 3.40 -25.22
N PRO A 84 13.53 3.33 -25.62
CA PRO A 84 12.46 3.26 -24.65
C PRO A 84 12.56 1.95 -23.85
N ASP A 85 12.65 2.09 -22.53
CA ASP A 85 12.67 0.96 -21.58
C ASP A 85 11.55 -0.04 -21.90
N PRO A 86 11.78 -1.36 -21.75
CA PRO A 86 10.79 -2.40 -22.05
C PRO A 86 9.43 -2.17 -21.36
N LEU A 87 9.44 -1.59 -20.15
CA LEU A 87 8.24 -1.25 -19.40
C LEU A 87 7.39 -0.16 -20.07
N VAL A 88 8.03 0.82 -20.72
CA VAL A 88 7.33 1.89 -21.46
C VAL A 88 6.68 1.32 -22.70
N LYS A 89 7.40 0.47 -23.46
CA LYS A 89 6.84 -0.22 -24.63
C LYS A 89 5.60 -1.04 -24.27
N LEU A 90 5.65 -1.76 -23.16
CA LEU A 90 4.51 -2.55 -22.67
C LEU A 90 3.31 -1.66 -22.33
N THR A 91 3.55 -0.53 -21.66
CA THR A 91 2.50 0.41 -21.27
C THR A 91 1.84 1.04 -22.50
N VAL A 92 2.63 1.46 -23.49
CA VAL A 92 2.13 2.04 -24.75
C VAL A 92 1.30 1.02 -25.52
N SER A 93 1.81 -0.20 -25.70
CA SER A 93 1.09 -1.27 -26.40
C SER A 93 -0.23 -1.65 -25.69
N PHE A 94 -0.25 -1.64 -24.35
CA PHE A 94 -1.46 -1.91 -23.57
C PHE A 94 -2.51 -0.81 -23.77
N VAL A 95 -2.09 0.46 -23.76
CA VAL A 95 -2.97 1.60 -24.04
C VAL A 95 -3.50 1.57 -25.47
N GLU A 96 -2.65 1.30 -26.46
CA GLU A 96 -3.06 1.13 -27.87
C GLU A 96 -4.09 0.02 -28.01
N THR A 97 -3.87 -1.13 -27.37
CA THR A 97 -4.82 -2.25 -27.39
C THR A 97 -6.18 -1.86 -26.81
N ILE A 98 -6.21 -1.09 -25.71
CA ILE A 98 -7.47 -0.62 -25.11
C ILE A 98 -8.20 0.36 -26.02
N ILE A 99 -7.48 1.30 -26.64
CA ILE A 99 -8.08 2.31 -27.53
C ILE A 99 -8.62 1.63 -28.80
N THR A 100 -7.87 0.73 -29.42
CA THR A 100 -8.29 0.01 -30.63
C THR A 100 -9.53 -0.85 -30.36
N ASN A 101 -9.56 -1.59 -29.25
CA ASN A 101 -10.71 -2.38 -28.84
C ASN A 101 -11.95 -1.53 -28.49
N ARG A 102 -11.77 -0.27 -28.08
CA ARG A 102 -12.86 0.69 -27.83
C ARG A 102 -13.42 1.26 -29.12
N VAL A 103 -12.56 1.58 -30.09
CA VAL A 103 -12.96 2.16 -31.39
C VAL A 103 -13.69 1.13 -32.25
N GLU A 104 -13.25 -0.13 -32.27
CA GLU A 104 -13.94 -1.22 -33.00
C GLU A 104 -15.33 -1.56 -32.45
N LYS A 105 -15.65 -1.10 -31.24
CA LYS A 105 -16.95 -1.35 -30.58
C LYS A 105 -17.93 -0.19 -30.70
N THR A 106 -17.66 0.78 -31.58
CA THR A 106 -18.51 1.96 -31.86
C THR A 106 -19.15 1.87 -33.23
#